data_AF-A0A6P9CPR1-F1
#
_entry.id   AF-A0A6P9CPR1-F1
#
_cell.length_a   1.000
_cell.length_b   1.000
_cell.length_c   1.000
_cell.angle_alpha   90.00
_cell.angle_beta   90.00
_cell.angle_gamma   90.00
#
_symmetry.space_group_name_H-M   'P 1'
#
loop_
_entity.id
_entity.type
_entity.pdbx_description
1 polymer ?
#
loop_
_entity_poly.entity_id
_entity_poly.type
_entity_poly.pdbx_seq_one_letter_code
_entity_poly.pdbx_strand_id
1 'polypeptide(L)'
;MAAAAWFPACRRKIAFLLRRGGRSFASQTEGEIRMTRVLQEKFPQAVAIKVVDISGGCGAMYEIHVESEDFKEKRTIQQHQMVNQALSEEIKTMHGLRIFTSVPKHRTD
;
A
#
# COMPACT_ATOMS: atom_id res chain seq x y z
N MET A 1 63.49 5.07 13.39
CA MET A 1 64.11 5.95 12.36
C MET A 1 64.03 5.24 11.01
N ALA A 2 63.87 6.01 9.92
CA ALA A 2 63.49 5.68 8.54
C ALA A 2 61.96 5.49 8.36
N ALA A 3 61.14 6.35 7.72
CA ALA A 3 61.20 7.38 6.68
C ALA A 3 60.47 6.91 5.39
N ALA A 4 59.58 7.79 4.91
CA ALA A 4 59.06 7.93 3.54
C ALA A 4 58.12 6.82 2.99
N ALA A 5 57.10 7.07 2.17
CA ALA A 5 56.52 8.28 1.59
C ALA A 5 55.19 7.94 0.88
N TRP A 6 54.35 8.97 0.72
CA TRP A 6 53.39 9.23 -0.37
C TRP A 6 52.20 8.30 -0.70
N PHE A 7 51.00 8.86 -0.49
CA PHE A 7 49.74 8.62 -1.21
C PHE A 7 49.93 8.66 -2.74
N PRO A 8 49.15 7.89 -3.53
CA PRO A 8 47.95 8.53 -4.09
C PRO A 8 46.75 7.59 -4.33
N ALA A 9 45.65 8.25 -4.68
CA ALA A 9 44.56 7.76 -5.53
C ALA A 9 43.39 7.03 -4.82
N CYS A 10 42.55 7.87 -4.22
CA CYS A 10 41.10 7.75 -4.29
C CYS A 10 40.67 7.29 -5.69
N ARG A 11 40.12 6.07 -5.80
CA ARG A 11 39.40 5.63 -7.00
C ARG A 11 37.93 5.46 -6.67
N ARG A 12 37.21 6.58 -6.71
CA ARG A 12 35.77 6.61 -6.96
C ARG A 12 35.49 5.78 -8.22
N LYS A 13 34.79 4.67 -8.06
CA LYS A 13 33.97 4.09 -9.12
C LYS A 13 32.55 3.98 -8.60
N ILE A 14 31.88 5.13 -8.57
CA ILE A 14 30.42 5.19 -8.52
C ILE A 14 29.96 4.68 -9.90
N ALA A 15 29.73 3.38 -10.00
CA ALA A 15 28.98 2.81 -11.11
C ALA A 15 27.50 3.07 -10.80
N PHE A 16 27.04 4.28 -11.10
CA PHE A 16 25.62 4.61 -11.12
C PHE A 16 25.01 3.88 -12.33
N LEU A 17 24.73 2.60 -12.15
CA LEU A 17 23.96 1.82 -13.12
C LEU A 17 22.55 2.37 -13.11
N LEU A 18 22.28 3.26 -14.06
CA LEU A 18 20.96 3.66 -14.53
C LEU A 18 20.21 2.41 -15.00
N ARG A 19 19.58 1.68 -14.07
CA ARG A 19 18.53 0.74 -14.43
C ARG A 19 17.23 1.53 -14.48
N ARG A 20 16.93 2.10 -15.65
CA ARG A 20 15.57 2.49 -16.04
C ARG A 20 14.71 1.23 -16.02
N GLY A 21 14.17 0.89 -14.86
CA GLY A 21 13.08 -0.07 -14.75
C GLY A 21 11.89 0.54 -15.47
N GLY A 22 11.47 -0.10 -16.57
CA GLY A 22 10.21 0.23 -17.22
C GLY A 22 9.12 0.26 -16.15
N ARG A 23 8.28 1.30 -16.20
CA ARG A 23 7.06 1.32 -15.40
C ARG A 23 6.24 0.13 -15.86
N SER A 24 6.26 -0.95 -15.08
CA SER A 24 5.36 -2.08 -15.25
C SER A 24 3.96 -1.50 -15.21
N PHE A 25 3.21 -1.64 -16.30
CA PHE A 25 1.77 -1.46 -16.26
C PHE A 25 1.28 -2.57 -15.33
N ALA A 26 1.03 -2.25 -14.05
CA ALA A 26 0.59 -3.23 -13.08
C ALA A 26 -0.78 -3.74 -13.56
N SER A 27 -0.82 -4.97 -14.08
CA SER A 27 -2.06 -5.67 -14.32
C SER A 27 -2.75 -5.82 -12.97
N GLN A 28 -4.04 -5.45 -12.88
CA GLN A 28 -4.79 -5.65 -11.65
C GLN A 28 -4.65 -7.10 -11.20
N THR A 29 -4.33 -7.31 -9.92
CA THR A 29 -4.19 -8.66 -9.38
C THR A 29 -5.56 -9.23 -9.05
N GLU A 30 -5.68 -10.55 -9.05
CA GLU A 30 -6.92 -11.22 -8.63
C GLU A 30 -7.30 -10.87 -7.18
N GLY A 31 -6.30 -10.59 -6.33
CA GLY A 31 -6.50 -10.14 -4.96
C GLY A 31 -7.18 -8.78 -4.89
N GLU A 32 -6.76 -7.80 -5.70
CA GLU A 32 -7.41 -6.48 -5.73
C GLU A 32 -8.90 -6.60 -6.08
N ILE A 33 -9.23 -7.44 -7.06
CA ILE A 33 -10.61 -7.65 -7.50
C ILE A 33 -11.44 -8.29 -6.39
N ARG A 34 -10.94 -9.35 -5.76
CA ARG A 34 -11.64 -10.04 -4.66
C ARG A 34 -11.86 -9.13 -3.46
N MET A 35 -10.81 -8.45 -3.00
CA MET A 35 -10.88 -7.54 -1.85
C MET A 35 -11.83 -6.37 -2.10
N THR A 36 -11.83 -5.82 -3.32
CA THR A 36 -12.76 -4.74 -3.69
C THR A 36 -14.21 -5.21 -3.58
N ARG A 37 -14.53 -6.41 -4.06
CA ARG A 37 -15.90 -6.97 -3.96
C ARG A 37 -16.34 -7.18 -2.51
N VAL A 38 -15.48 -7.81 -1.70
CA VAL A 38 -15.78 -8.06 -0.28
C VAL A 38 -16.01 -6.74 0.46
N LEU A 39 -15.18 -5.72 0.22
CA LEU A 39 -15.37 -4.41 0.82
C LEU A 39 -16.67 -3.74 0.36
N GLN A 40 -17.04 -3.85 -0.92
CA GLN A 40 -18.31 -3.32 -1.44
C GLN A 40 -19.52 -3.98 -0.78
N GLU A 41 -19.47 -5.30 -0.55
CA GLU A 41 -20.55 -6.04 0.11
C GLU A 41 -20.65 -5.69 1.61
N LYS A 42 -19.51 -5.49 2.28
CA LYS A 42 -19.46 -5.21 3.73
C LYS A 42 -19.75 -3.75 4.07
N PHE A 43 -19.43 -2.82 3.17
CA PHE A 43 -19.61 -1.38 3.36
C PHE A 43 -20.50 -0.81 2.25
N PRO A 44 -21.82 -1.08 2.28
CA PRO A 44 -22.74 -0.60 1.24
C PRO A 44 -22.88 0.92 1.21
N GLN A 45 -22.53 1.63 2.29
CA GLN A 45 -22.50 3.10 2.36
C GLN A 45 -21.15 3.69 1.97
N ALA A 46 -20.22 2.87 1.45
CA ALA A 46 -18.94 3.36 0.97
C ALA A 46 -19.12 4.17 -0.32
N VAL A 47 -18.64 5.41 -0.31
CA VAL A 47 -18.64 6.31 -1.46
C VAL A 47 -17.46 6.00 -2.39
N ALA A 48 -16.31 5.62 -1.81
CA ALA A 48 -15.13 5.26 -2.57
C ALA A 48 -14.39 4.09 -1.91
N ILE A 49 -14.05 3.09 -2.71
CA ILE A 49 -13.21 1.95 -2.32
C ILE A 49 -12.10 1.82 -3.36
N LYS A 50 -10.85 1.81 -2.89
CA LYS A 50 -9.69 1.60 -3.74
C LYS A 50 -8.73 0.62 -3.08
N VAL A 51 -8.42 -0.46 -3.79
CA VAL A 51 -7.42 -1.45 -3.40
C VAL A 51 -6.30 -1.40 -4.44
N VAL A 52 -5.05 -1.32 -3.97
CA VAL A 52 -3.86 -1.26 -4.83
C VAL A 52 -2.81 -2.23 -4.33
N ASP A 53 -2.29 -3.07 -5.21
CA ASP A 53 -1.12 -3.91 -4.96
C ASP A 53 0.15 -3.07 -4.96
N ILE A 54 0.85 -3.07 -3.83
CA ILE A 54 2.14 -2.40 -3.65
C ILE A 54 3.31 -3.39 -3.67
N SER A 55 3.06 -4.67 -3.94
CA SER A 55 4.08 -5.71 -4.08
C SER A 55 4.63 -5.87 -5.50
N GLY A 56 4.11 -5.10 -6.47
CA GLY A 56 4.58 -5.13 -7.86
C GLY A 56 4.03 -6.28 -8.70
N GLY A 57 2.83 -6.77 -8.39
CA GLY A 57 2.13 -7.80 -9.14
C GLY A 57 2.19 -9.21 -8.52
N CYS A 58 2.86 -9.38 -7.38
CA CYS A 58 2.90 -10.65 -6.66
C CYS A 58 1.64 -10.88 -5.81
N GLY A 59 0.89 -9.82 -5.51
CA GLY A 59 -0.28 -9.89 -4.65
C GLY A 59 0.03 -10.21 -3.19
N ALA A 60 1.22 -9.84 -2.71
CA ALA A 60 1.65 -10.13 -1.34
C ALA A 60 1.35 -8.99 -0.35
N MET A 61 1.17 -7.76 -0.85
CA MET A 61 0.97 -6.58 -0.01
C MET A 61 0.05 -5.57 -0.67
N TYR A 62 -0.99 -5.13 0.04
CA TYR A 62 -2.00 -4.23 -0.50
C TYR A 62 -2.14 -2.95 0.32
N GLU A 63 -2.55 -1.90 -0.37
CA GLU A 63 -2.96 -0.64 0.21
C GLU A 63 -4.45 -0.42 -0.08
N ILE A 64 -5.21 -0.14 0.98
CA ILE A 64 -6.67 -0.08 0.94
C ILE A 64 -7.11 1.30 1.43
N HIS A 65 -7.90 1.97 0.61
CA HIS A 65 -8.56 3.22 0.94
C HIS A 65 -10.06 2.99 0.92
N VAL A 66 -10.71 3.21 2.05
CA VAL A 66 -12.17 3.11 2.19
C VAL A 66 -12.72 4.43 2.71
N GLU A 67 -13.60 5.02 1.92
CA GLU A 67 -14.36 6.21 2.28
C GLU A 67 -15.82 5.80 2.46
N SER A 68 -16.33 5.82 3.69
CA SER A 68 -17.70 5.40 4.01
C SER A 68 -18.31 6.24 5.12
N GLU A 69 -19.62 6.45 5.05
CA GLU A 69 -20.40 7.04 6.15
C GLU A 69 -20.46 6.12 7.38
N ASP A 70 -20.28 4.81 7.21
CA ASP A 70 -20.25 3.82 8.30
C ASP A 70 -19.15 4.09 9.35
N PHE A 71 -18.12 4.84 8.96
CA PHE A 71 -17.02 5.24 9.83
C PHE A 71 -17.30 6.47 10.67
N LYS A 72 -18.43 7.15 10.44
CA LYS A 72 -18.87 8.29 11.24
C LYS A 72 -19.02 7.85 12.69
N GLU A 73 -18.54 8.67 13.61
CA GLU A 73 -18.58 8.41 15.07
C GLU A 73 -17.74 7.20 15.55
N LYS A 74 -16.97 6.54 14.67
CA LYS A 74 -16.04 5.47 15.05
C LYS A 74 -14.63 6.01 15.24
N ARG A 75 -13.88 5.45 16.20
CA ARG A 75 -12.44 5.74 16.36
C ARG A 75 -11.66 5.06 15.25
N THR A 76 -10.50 5.61 14.86
CA THR A 76 -9.63 5.03 13.80
C THR A 76 -9.32 3.55 14.01
N ILE A 77 -9.04 3.13 15.26
CA ILE A 77 -8.78 1.71 15.57
C ILE A 77 -10.02 0.85 15.26
N GLN A 78 -11.23 1.32 15.58
CA GLN A 78 -12.47 0.60 15.29
C GLN A 78 -12.72 0.52 13.78
N GLN A 79 -12.47 1.61 13.05
CA GLN A 79 -12.59 1.62 11.58
C GLN A 79 -11.64 0.59 10.95
N HIS A 80 -10.37 0.55 11.37
CA HIS A 80 -9.41 -0.44 10.90
C HIS A 80 -9.80 -1.87 11.30
N GLN A 81 -10.37 -2.06 12.50
CA GLN A 81 -10.90 -3.37 12.92
C GLN A 81 -12.05 -3.83 12.03
N MET A 82 -12.97 -2.94 11.66
CA MET A 82 -14.08 -3.27 10.75
C MET A 82 -13.55 -3.72 9.38
N VAL A 83 -12.55 -3.02 8.84
CA VAL A 83 -11.92 -3.38 7.56
C VAL A 83 -11.16 -4.72 7.67
N ASN A 84 -10.42 -4.94 8.76
CA ASN A 84 -9.72 -6.20 9.00
C ASN A 84 -10.69 -7.39 9.17
N GLN A 85 -11.84 -7.16 9.80
CA GLN A 85 -12.88 -8.19 9.94
C GLN A 85 -13.49 -8.56 8.59
N ALA A 86 -13.78 -7.55 7.76
CA ALA A 86 -14.28 -7.74 6.40
C ALA A 86 -13.32 -8.59 5.56
N LEU A 87 -12.01 -8.38 5.71
CA LEU A 87 -10.96 -9.02 4.90
C LEU A 87 -10.27 -10.20 5.60
N SER A 88 -10.83 -10.69 6.71
CA SER A 88 -10.16 -11.66 7.56
C SER A 88 -9.82 -12.99 6.86
N GLU A 89 -10.55 -13.34 5.81
CA GLU A 89 -10.30 -14.53 4.99
C GLU A 89 -9.16 -14.29 3.99
N GLU A 90 -9.15 -13.14 3.34
CA GLU A 90 -8.12 -12.74 2.37
C GLU A 90 -6.77 -12.56 3.06
N ILE A 91 -6.75 -11.94 4.25
CA ILE A 91 -5.53 -11.60 4.99
C ILE A 91 -4.69 -12.83 5.34
N LYS A 92 -5.32 -13.99 5.56
CA LYS A 92 -4.61 -15.25 5.88
C LYS A 92 -3.59 -15.66 4.81
N THR A 93 -3.80 -15.22 3.57
CA THR A 93 -2.94 -15.56 2.43
C THR A 93 -1.90 -14.49 2.11
N MET A 94 -1.93 -13.33 2.78
CA MET A 94 -1.13 -12.14 2.45
C MET A 94 0.00 -11.88 3.46
N HIS A 95 1.04 -11.15 3.07
CA HIS A 95 2.13 -10.75 3.97
C HIS A 95 1.79 -9.52 4.81
N GLY A 96 0.91 -8.64 4.32
CA GLY A 96 0.47 -7.46 5.06
C GLY A 96 -0.40 -6.51 4.25
N LEU A 97 -0.93 -5.50 4.94
CA LEU A 97 -1.83 -4.51 4.36
C LEU A 97 -1.69 -3.16 5.05
N ARG A 98 -2.00 -2.10 4.32
CA ARG A 98 -2.14 -0.73 4.83
C ARG A 98 -3.57 -0.27 4.66
N ILE A 99 -4.18 0.20 5.74
CA ILE A 99 -5.57 0.65 5.73
C ILE A 99 -5.59 2.16 5.96
N PHE A 100 -6.35 2.84 5.10
CA PHE A 100 -6.72 4.22 5.23
C PHE A 100 -8.24 4.30 5.21
N THR A 101 -8.81 4.86 6.27
CA THR A 101 -10.25 5.09 6.38
C THR A 101 -10.55 6.58 6.49
N SER A 102 -11.56 7.03 5.75
CA SER A 102 -12.05 8.40 5.81
C SER A 102 -13.58 8.42 5.83
N VAL A 103 -14.14 9.46 6.42
CA VAL A 103 -15.57 9.76 6.33
C VAL A 103 -15.75 10.78 5.21
N PRO A 104 -16.67 10.56 4.26
CA PRO A 104 -16.91 11.52 3.19
C PRO A 104 -17.32 12.87 3.78
N LYS A 105 -16.60 13.92 3.37
CA LYS A 105 -16.93 15.29 3.76
C LYS A 105 -17.86 15.85 2.71
N HIS A 106 -19.14 15.99 3.05
CA HIS A 106 -20.03 16.82 2.26
C HIS A 106 -19.51 18.26 2.33
N ARG A 107 -19.06 18.78 1.20
CA ARG A 107 -18.71 20.19 1.07
C ARG A 107 -20.03 20.98 1.10
N THR A 108 -20.45 21.40 2.28
CA THR A 108 -21.48 22.43 2.45
C THR A 108 -20.77 23.78 2.38
N ASP A 109 -20.92 24.46 1.24
CA ASP A 109 -20.51 25.86 1.04
C ASP A 109 -21.44 26.82 1.80
#